data_AF-A0A959D9I4-F1
#
_entry.id   AF-A0A959D9I4-F1
#
_cell.length_a   1.000
_cell.length_b   1.000
_cell.length_c   1.000
_cell.angle_alpha   90.00
_cell.angle_beta   90.00
_cell.angle_gamma   90.00
#
_symmetry.space_group_name_H-M   'P 1'
#
loop_
_entity.id
_entity.type
_entity.pdbx_description
1 polymer ?
#
loop_
_entity_poly.entity_id
_entity_poly.type
_entity_poly.pdbx_seq_one_letter_code
_entity_poly.pdbx_strand_id
1 'polypeptide(L)'
;MKEMGVAINELHHKAMALADEAFYAKREGELEAAQSKYLEAFEFEKAAAMLLVNEYNQEPTRSVLFRSAACLMLNLPYPTNDHFRQSERMVAFGLSGNPPEEIAEELREAWRELMAHLQQEAA
;
A
#
# COMPACT_ATOMS: atom_id res chain seq x y z
N MET A 1 9.70 10.33 -19.92
CA MET A 1 10.24 9.48 -18.82
C MET A 1 10.74 10.29 -17.63
N LYS A 2 11.61 11.29 -17.78
CA LYS A 2 12.13 12.07 -16.64
C LYS A 2 11.05 12.76 -15.79
N GLU A 3 10.05 13.36 -16.42
CA GLU A 3 8.93 14.02 -15.72
C GLU A 3 8.03 13.03 -14.98
N MET A 4 7.81 11.84 -15.54
CA MET A 4 7.01 10.78 -14.90
C MET A 4 7.69 10.23 -13.64
N GLY A 5 9.02 10.07 -13.68
CA GLY A 5 9.78 9.67 -12.49
C GLY A 5 9.72 10.71 -11.36
N VAL A 6 9.73 12.00 -11.69
CA VAL A 6 9.54 13.08 -10.70
C VAL A 6 8.16 12.99 -10.06
N ALA A 7 7.11 12.82 -10.87
CA ALA A 7 5.75 12.68 -10.35
C ALA A 7 5.59 11.46 -9.42
N ILE A 8 6.17 10.30 -9.78
CA ILE A 8 6.15 9.10 -8.94
C ILE A 8 6.77 9.38 -7.57
N ASN A 9 7.96 9.99 -7.54
CA ASN A 9 8.64 10.30 -6.29
C ASN A 9 7.87 11.31 -5.45
N GLU A 10 7.28 12.35 -6.06
CA GLU A 10 6.47 13.32 -5.33
C GLU A 10 5.22 12.70 -4.69
N LEU A 11 4.54 11.82 -5.43
CA LEU A 11 3.38 11.08 -4.91
C LEU A 11 3.79 10.16 -3.76
N HIS A 12 4.85 9.38 -3.95
CA HIS A 12 5.36 8.48 -2.92
C HIS A 12 5.80 9.24 -1.66
N HIS A 13 6.53 10.34 -1.78
CA HIS A 13 6.94 11.14 -0.62
C HIS A 13 5.77 11.74 0.14
N LYS A 14 4.72 12.21 -0.56
CA LYS A 14 3.47 12.66 0.08
C LYS A 14 2.79 11.52 0.84
N ALA A 15 2.72 10.34 0.23
CA ALA A 15 2.16 9.16 0.87
C ALA A 15 2.93 8.82 2.16
N MET A 16 4.26 8.79 2.11
CA MET A 16 5.09 8.43 3.27
C MET A 16 4.99 9.47 4.40
N ALA A 17 4.94 10.76 4.07
CA ALA A 17 4.73 11.81 5.08
C ALA A 17 3.39 11.64 5.82
N LEU A 18 2.31 11.39 5.08
CA LEU A 18 0.98 11.12 5.66
C LEU A 18 0.95 9.80 6.45
N ALA A 19 1.64 8.76 5.97
CA ALA A 19 1.73 7.48 6.65
C ALA A 19 2.46 7.60 8.00
N ASP A 20 3.56 8.37 8.05
CA ASP A 20 4.27 8.66 9.29
C ASP A 20 3.36 9.41 10.28
N GLU A 21 2.66 10.45 9.82
CA GLU A 21 1.70 11.16 10.66
C GLU A 21 0.55 10.26 11.14
N ALA A 22 0.06 9.37 10.28
CA ALA A 22 -0.98 8.40 10.63
C ALA A 22 -0.50 7.40 11.69
N PHE A 23 0.76 6.95 11.58
CA PHE A 23 1.39 6.08 12.54
C PHE A 23 1.49 6.74 13.92
N TYR A 24 1.96 7.99 14.00
CA TYR A 24 2.01 8.73 15.26
C TYR A 24 0.62 8.97 15.85
N ALA A 25 -0.35 9.40 15.03
CA ALA A 25 -1.74 9.58 15.48
C ALA A 25 -2.33 8.28 16.05
N LYS A 26 -2.09 7.14 15.40
CA LYS A 26 -2.56 5.82 15.87
C LYS A 26 -1.94 5.47 17.23
N ARG A 27 -0.66 5.79 17.44
CA ARG A 27 0.05 5.55 18.70
C ARG A 27 -0.46 6.42 19.85
N GLU A 28 -0.85 7.65 19.57
CA GLU A 28 -1.44 8.57 20.56
C GLU A 28 -2.94 8.30 20.80
N GLY A 29 -3.53 7.31 20.12
CA GLY A 29 -4.94 6.96 20.24
C GLY A 29 -5.90 7.85 19.43
N GLU A 30 -5.37 8.72 18.57
CA GLU A 30 -6.13 9.56 17.65
C GLU A 30 -6.56 8.77 16.40
N LEU A 31 -7.41 7.75 16.62
CA LEU A 31 -7.71 6.72 15.62
C LEU A 31 -8.43 7.26 14.37
N GLU A 32 -9.34 8.23 14.52
CA GLU A 32 -10.02 8.87 13.38
C GLU A 32 -9.03 9.68 12.53
N ALA A 33 -8.09 10.37 13.17
CA ALA A 33 -7.05 11.12 12.49
C ALA A 33 -6.10 10.17 11.74
N ALA A 34 -5.70 9.07 12.39
CA ALA A 34 -4.89 8.02 11.76
C ALA A 34 -5.61 7.39 10.57
N GLN A 35 -6.91 7.06 10.71
CA GLN A 35 -7.74 6.53 9.64
C GLN A 35 -7.72 7.45 8.41
N SER A 36 -8.01 8.74 8.60
CA SER A 36 -8.04 9.71 7.51
C SER A 36 -6.69 9.83 6.80
N LYS A 37 -5.60 9.89 7.57
CA LYS A 37 -4.25 10.05 7.01
C LYS A 37 -3.77 8.82 6.25
N TYR A 38 -4.05 7.61 6.74
CA TYR A 38 -3.72 6.38 6.00
C TYR A 38 -4.50 6.27 4.69
N LEU A 39 -5.78 6.65 4.68
CA LEU A 39 -6.58 6.67 3.44
C LEU A 39 -6.01 7.66 2.42
N GLU A 40 -5.63 8.85 2.85
CA GLU A 40 -5.00 9.84 1.97
C GLU A 40 -3.63 9.37 1.47
N ALA A 41 -2.80 8.80 2.34
CA ALA A 41 -1.52 8.21 1.97
C ALA A 41 -1.69 7.14 0.90
N PHE A 42 -2.69 6.26 1.06
CA PHE A 42 -2.97 5.21 0.09
C PHE A 42 -3.35 5.76 -1.28
N GLU A 43 -4.14 6.84 -1.36
CA GLU A 43 -4.51 7.41 -2.66
C GLU A 43 -3.28 7.93 -3.41
N PHE A 44 -2.34 8.57 -2.72
CA PHE A 44 -1.07 8.99 -3.31
C PHE A 44 -0.19 7.80 -3.71
N GLU A 45 -0.05 6.80 -2.85
CA GLU A 45 0.81 5.64 -3.12
C GLU A 45 0.25 4.77 -4.26
N LYS A 46 -1.07 4.55 -4.27
CA LYS A 46 -1.77 3.88 -5.37
C LYS A 46 -1.57 4.66 -6.67
N ALA A 47 -1.70 5.98 -6.66
CA ALA A 47 -1.45 6.78 -7.85
C ALA A 47 -0.01 6.60 -8.37
N ALA A 48 0.98 6.62 -7.47
CA ALA A 48 2.38 6.37 -7.81
C ALA A 48 2.59 4.97 -8.41
N ALA A 49 2.05 3.93 -7.76
CA ALA A 49 2.16 2.54 -8.19
C ALA A 49 1.48 2.31 -9.55
N MET A 50 0.30 2.90 -9.75
CA MET A 50 -0.46 2.75 -10.99
C MET A 50 0.20 3.40 -12.20
N LEU A 51 1.06 4.41 -12.02
CA LEU A 51 1.90 4.93 -13.11
C LEU A 51 2.91 3.89 -13.62
N LEU A 52 3.24 2.88 -12.81
CA LEU A 52 4.17 1.80 -13.14
C LEU A 52 3.47 0.45 -13.38
N VAL A 53 2.13 0.39 -13.43
CA VAL A 53 1.38 -0.87 -13.43
C VAL A 53 1.84 -1.86 -14.51
N ASN A 54 2.19 -1.37 -15.70
CA ASN A 54 2.66 -2.16 -16.84
C ASN A 54 4.18 -2.06 -17.08
N GLU A 55 4.92 -1.35 -16.21
CA GLU A 55 6.35 -1.07 -16.37
C GLU A 55 7.20 -2.10 -15.62
N TYR A 56 7.13 -3.37 -16.04
CA TYR A 56 7.80 -4.49 -15.37
C TYR A 56 9.34 -4.41 -15.33
N ASN A 57 9.94 -3.53 -16.14
CA ASN A 57 11.38 -3.26 -16.12
C ASN A 57 11.80 -2.23 -15.04
N GLN A 58 10.84 -1.63 -14.34
CA GLN A 58 11.06 -0.68 -13.25
C GLN A 58 11.06 -1.34 -11.87
N GLU A 59 11.23 -2.66 -11.83
CA GLU A 59 11.44 -3.38 -10.57
C GLU A 59 12.82 -3.01 -9.98
N PRO A 60 12.95 -2.84 -8.65
CA PRO A 60 11.95 -3.12 -7.62
C PRO A 60 10.95 -1.99 -7.35
N THR A 61 11.15 -0.79 -7.90
CA THR A 61 10.32 0.39 -7.56
C THR A 61 8.84 0.12 -7.74
N ARG A 62 8.45 -0.54 -8.85
CA ARG A 62 7.06 -0.92 -9.10
C ARG A 62 6.47 -1.78 -7.97
N SER A 63 7.09 -2.91 -7.65
CA SER A 63 6.60 -3.83 -6.61
C SER A 63 6.66 -3.22 -5.21
N VAL A 64 7.67 -2.39 -4.91
CA VAL A 64 7.77 -1.66 -3.63
C VAL A 64 6.58 -0.72 -3.43
N LEU A 65 6.18 0.05 -4.45
CA LEU A 65 5.03 0.96 -4.35
C LEU A 65 3.72 0.19 -4.18
N PHE A 66 3.52 -0.93 -4.88
CA PHE A 66 2.34 -1.77 -4.70
C PHE A 66 2.29 -2.41 -3.30
N ARG A 67 3.42 -2.92 -2.80
CA ARG A 67 3.52 -3.46 -1.44
C ARG A 67 3.19 -2.39 -0.41
N SER A 68 3.79 -1.21 -0.55
CA SER A 68 3.55 -0.05 0.30
C SER A 68 2.06 0.32 0.34
N ALA A 69 1.41 0.44 -0.83
CA ALA A 69 -0.02 0.72 -0.92
C ALA A 69 -0.89 -0.35 -0.22
N ALA A 70 -0.55 -1.64 -0.35
CA ALA A 70 -1.25 -2.72 0.34
C ALA A 70 -1.15 -2.58 1.87
N CYS A 71 0.06 -2.34 2.39
CA CYS A 71 0.31 -2.19 3.82
C CYS A 71 -0.40 -0.95 4.42
N LEU A 72 -0.56 0.14 3.67
CA LEU A 72 -1.31 1.31 4.14
C LEU A 72 -2.78 0.99 4.44
N MET A 73 -3.42 0.15 3.61
CA MET A 73 -4.79 -0.30 3.86
C MET A 73 -4.89 -1.25 5.06
N LEU A 74 -3.92 -2.15 5.23
CA LEU A 74 -3.87 -3.08 6.37
C LEU A 74 -3.63 -2.35 7.71
N ASN A 75 -2.95 -1.20 7.67
CA ASN A 75 -2.67 -0.40 8.87
C ASN A 75 -3.84 0.44 9.38
N LEU A 76 -4.97 0.50 8.66
CA LEU A 76 -6.14 1.29 9.05
C LEU A 76 -6.64 0.89 10.45
N PRO A 77 -6.96 1.86 11.34
CA PRO A 77 -7.64 1.59 12.61
C PRO A 77 -9.02 0.95 12.45
N TYR A 78 -9.76 1.35 11.41
CA TYR A 78 -11.12 0.89 11.11
C TYR A 78 -11.20 0.39 9.66
N PRO A 79 -10.62 -0.78 9.34
CA PRO A 79 -10.71 -1.35 8.01
C PRO A 79 -12.15 -1.80 7.72
N THR A 80 -12.47 -1.89 6.43
CA THR A 80 -13.73 -2.40 5.92
C THR A 80 -13.42 -3.40 4.82
N ASN A 81 -14.41 -4.18 4.40
CA ASN A 81 -14.24 -5.10 3.27
C ASN A 81 -13.79 -4.43 1.97
N ASP A 82 -14.13 -3.15 1.75
CA ASP A 82 -13.60 -2.42 0.59
C ASP A 82 -12.10 -2.14 0.73
N HIS A 83 -11.64 -1.76 1.92
CA HIS A 83 -10.21 -1.53 2.19
C HIS A 83 -9.39 -2.81 2.02
N PHE A 84 -9.90 -3.94 2.52
CA PHE A 84 -9.27 -5.24 2.32
C PHE A 84 -9.20 -5.64 0.84
N ARG A 85 -10.28 -5.42 0.07
CA ARG A 85 -10.28 -5.64 -1.38
C ARG A 85 -9.30 -4.73 -2.12
N GLN A 86 -9.10 -3.50 -1.66
CA GLN A 86 -8.10 -2.60 -2.24
C GLN A 86 -6.67 -3.08 -1.94
N SER A 87 -6.41 -3.55 -0.72
CA SER A 87 -5.13 -4.19 -0.38
C SER A 87 -4.87 -5.43 -1.24
N GLU A 88 -5.86 -6.30 -1.40
CA GLU A 88 -5.82 -7.49 -2.25
C GLU A 88 -5.35 -7.17 -3.68
N ARG A 89 -5.95 -6.13 -4.27
CA ARG A 89 -5.60 -5.67 -5.62
C ARG A 89 -4.16 -5.18 -5.69
N MET A 90 -3.71 -4.42 -4.70
CA MET A 90 -2.34 -3.91 -4.68
C MET A 90 -1.33 -5.05 -4.57
N VAL A 91 -1.58 -6.03 -3.69
CA VAL A 91 -0.75 -7.22 -3.58
C VAL A 91 -0.71 -7.99 -4.91
N ALA A 92 -1.87 -8.20 -5.55
CA ALA A 92 -1.96 -8.90 -6.82
C ALA A 92 -1.19 -8.17 -7.94
N PHE A 93 -1.27 -6.84 -8.02
CA PHE A 93 -0.47 -6.07 -8.99
C PHE A 93 1.03 -6.14 -8.69
N GLY A 94 1.45 -6.10 -7.43
CA GLY A 94 2.84 -6.28 -7.06
C GLY A 94 3.38 -7.64 -7.51
N LEU A 95 2.66 -8.71 -7.17
CA LEU A 95 3.04 -10.10 -7.48
C LEU A 95 2.92 -10.48 -8.96
N SER A 96 2.08 -9.79 -9.74
CA SER A 96 1.94 -10.08 -11.18
C SER A 96 3.12 -9.63 -12.04
N GLY A 97 4.07 -8.88 -11.45
CA GLY A 97 5.30 -8.46 -12.11
C GLY A 97 6.46 -9.43 -11.93
N ASN A 98 7.67 -8.88 -11.79
CA ASN A 98 8.88 -9.64 -11.49
C ASN A 98 9.59 -9.07 -10.25
N PRO A 99 8.89 -8.99 -9.09
CA PRO A 99 9.49 -8.48 -7.86
C PRO A 99 10.74 -9.30 -7.49
N PRO A 100 11.80 -8.68 -6.96
CA PRO A 100 12.86 -9.44 -6.29
C PRO A 100 12.30 -10.26 -5.14
N GLU A 101 12.94 -11.39 -4.82
CA GLU A 101 12.39 -12.38 -3.88
C GLU A 101 12.03 -11.78 -2.52
N GLU A 102 12.84 -10.86 -2.00
CA GLU A 102 12.56 -10.17 -0.73
C GLU A 102 11.24 -9.39 -0.79
N ILE A 103 11.01 -8.61 -1.86
CA ILE A 103 9.76 -7.85 -2.04
C ILE A 103 8.59 -8.78 -2.30
N ALA A 104 8.82 -9.88 -3.03
CA ALA A 104 7.81 -10.90 -3.28
C ALA A 104 7.36 -11.55 -1.96
N GLU A 105 8.28 -11.80 -1.03
CA GLU A 105 7.93 -12.37 0.26
C GLU A 105 7.16 -11.38 1.14
N GLU A 106 7.56 -10.11 1.19
CA GLU A 106 6.79 -9.08 1.92
C GLU A 106 5.37 -8.90 1.34
N LEU A 107 5.20 -8.98 0.02
CA LEU A 107 3.88 -8.99 -0.62
C LEU A 107 3.05 -10.22 -0.22
N ARG A 108 3.68 -11.39 -0.10
CA ARG A 108 3.02 -12.62 0.39
C ARG A 108 2.70 -12.53 1.88
N GLU A 109 3.50 -11.84 2.68
CA GLU A 109 3.19 -11.55 4.08
C GLU A 109 1.95 -10.67 4.18
N ALA A 110 1.87 -9.58 3.41
CA ALA A 110 0.67 -8.76 3.31
C ALA A 110 -0.56 -9.56 2.86
N TRP A 111 -0.39 -10.49 1.90
CA TRP A 111 -1.45 -11.42 1.50
C TRP A 111 -1.92 -12.31 2.66
N ARG A 112 -0.99 -12.87 3.44
CA ARG A 112 -1.33 -13.74 4.58
C ARG A 112 -2.08 -12.97 5.65
N GLU A 113 -1.66 -11.74 5.96
CA GLU A 113 -2.36 -10.85 6.89
C GLU A 113 -3.80 -10.56 6.41
N LEU A 114 -3.96 -10.18 5.14
CA LEU A 114 -5.26 -9.98 4.52
C LEU A 114 -6.16 -11.23 4.63
N MET A 115 -5.63 -12.40 4.30
CA MET A 115 -6.40 -13.65 4.34
C MET A 115 -6.80 -14.04 5.76
N ALA A 116 -5.97 -13.76 6.75
CA ALA A 116 -6.31 -13.99 8.15
C ALA A 116 -7.52 -13.14 8.58
N HIS A 117 -7.61 -11.89 8.11
CA HIS A 117 -8.78 -11.04 8.36
C HIS A 117 -10.05 -11.58 7.68
N LEU A 118 -9.97 -11.95 6.40
CA LEU A 118 -11.14 -12.46 5.66
C LEU A 118 -11.66 -13.79 6.20
N GLN A 119 -10.79 -14.64 6.73
CA GLN A 119 -11.20 -15.90 7.37
C GLN A 119 -11.90 -15.69 8.71
N GLN A 120 -11.53 -14.65 9.48
CA GLN A 120 -12.20 -14.32 10.74
C GLN A 120 -13.65 -13.83 10.52
N GLU A 121 -13.96 -13.16 9.41
CA GLU A 121 -15.34 -12.75 9.09
C GLU A 121 -16.24 -13.91 8.66
N ALA A 122 -15.67 -15.02 8.17
CA ALA A 122 -16.41 -16.17 7.65
C ALA A 122 -16.79 -17.21 8.71
N ALA A 123 -16.28 -17.07 9.94
CA ALA A 123 -16.48 -18.00 11.07
C ALA A 123 -17.57 -17.52 12.03
#